data_AF-A0AA36HAC9-F1
#
_entry.id   AF-A0AA36HAC9-F1
#
_cell.length_a   1.000
_cell.length_b   1.000
_cell.length_c   1.000
_cell.angle_alpha   90.00
_cell.angle_beta   90.00
_cell.angle_gamma   90.00
#
_symmetry.space_group_name_H-M   'P 1'
#
loop_
_entity.id
_entity.type
_entity.pdbx_description
1 polymer ?
#
loop_
_entity_poly.entity_id
_entity_poly.type
_entity_poly.pdbx_seq_one_letter_code
_entity_poly.pdbx_strand_id
1 'polypeptide(L)'
;MNEVCRELWRVLRPGGTIVCEMQFERLKRLSQWGLLEESQWDPMRYMTCLEPAGVVNVKIEWKSDAKVGEYQLVKARRPVEDKAFENPDETMRELEMQIKKEVLIAELLKTRRKLTKEEQDILDEEILMKK
;
A
#
# COMPACT_ATOMS: atom_id res chain seq x y z
N MET A 1 4.39 5.30 5.35
CA MET A 1 3.33 4.44 5.95
C MET A 1 3.21 3.11 5.21
N ASN A 2 3.26 3.07 3.87
CA ASN A 2 3.26 1.84 3.06
C ASN A 2 4.30 0.79 3.51
N GLU A 3 5.51 1.23 3.86
CA GLU A 3 6.57 0.33 4.37
C GLU A 3 6.15 -0.40 5.65
N VAL A 4 5.47 0.27 6.58
CA VAL A 4 4.99 -0.32 7.84
C VAL A 4 3.92 -1.39 7.57
N CYS A 5 2.99 -1.12 6.67
CA CYS A 5 1.99 -2.10 6.26
C CYS A 5 2.62 -3.27 5.50
N ARG A 6 3.70 -3.05 4.76
CA ARG A 6 4.47 -4.10 4.08
C ARG A 6 5.24 -4.99 5.06
N GLU A 7 5.73 -4.45 6.17
CA GLU A 7 6.34 -5.25 7.23
C GLU A 7 5.37 -6.28 7.84
N LEU A 8 4.05 -6.02 7.82
CA LEU A 8 3.05 -7.00 8.24
C LEU A 8 3.10 -8.29 7.39
N TRP A 9 3.61 -8.24 6.15
CA TRP A 9 3.78 -9.42 5.32
C TRP A 9 4.81 -10.39 5.88
N ARG A 10 5.77 -9.93 6.68
CA ARG A 10 6.77 -10.82 7.30
C ARG A 10 6.13 -11.76 8.31
N VAL A 11 5.06 -11.32 8.98
CA VAL A 11 4.34 -12.11 10.00
C VAL A 11 3.09 -12.80 9.45
N LEU A 12 2.55 -12.34 8.31
CA LEU A 12 1.41 -12.96 7.66
C LEU A 12 1.83 -14.04 6.67
N ARG A 13 1.33 -15.27 6.83
CA ARG A 13 1.43 -16.29 5.77
C ARG A 13 0.69 -15.84 4.48
N PRO A 14 1.11 -16.29 3.28
CA PRO A 14 0.36 -16.07 2.05
C PRO A 14 -1.11 -16.49 2.20
N GLY A 15 -2.02 -15.67 1.67
CA GLY A 15 -3.46 -15.87 1.85
C GLY A 15 -3.98 -15.64 3.29
N GLY A 16 -3.14 -15.19 4.22
CA GLY A 16 -3.53 -14.85 5.59
C GLY A 16 -4.42 -13.62 5.67
N THR A 17 -5.20 -13.51 6.75
CA THR A 17 -6.16 -12.41 6.97
C THR A 17 -5.64 -11.45 8.03
N ILE A 18 -5.68 -10.16 7.72
CA ILE A 18 -5.50 -9.07 8.68
C ILE A 18 -6.88 -8.60 9.11
N VAL A 19 -7.06 -8.45 10.42
CA VAL A 19 -8.30 -7.95 11.01
C VAL A 19 -7.92 -6.85 11.98
N CYS A 20 -8.49 -5.66 11.77
CA CYS A 20 -8.34 -4.53 12.69
C CYS A 20 -9.73 -4.15 13.20
N GLU A 21 -9.92 -4.23 14.52
CA GLU A 21 -11.17 -3.85 15.18
C GLU A 21 -11.00 -2.49 15.84
N MET A 22 -11.99 -1.61 15.65
CA MET A 22 -11.97 -0.24 16.16
C MET A 22 -13.30 0.09 16.82
N GLN A 23 -13.26 0.39 18.11
CA GLN A 23 -14.42 0.87 18.87
C GLN A 23 -14.41 2.40 18.89
N PHE A 24 -15.17 3.03 17.98
CA PHE A 24 -15.13 4.48 17.77
C PHE A 24 -15.39 5.30 19.03
N GLU A 25 -16.35 4.92 19.85
CA GLU A 25 -16.70 5.69 21.04
C GLU A 25 -15.56 5.72 22.07
N ARG A 26 -14.80 4.62 22.16
CA ARG A 26 -13.60 4.55 22.99
C ARG A 26 -12.47 5.37 22.40
N LEU A 27 -12.23 5.28 21.09
CA LEU A 27 -11.19 6.05 20.39
C LEU A 27 -11.43 7.56 20.47
N LYS A 28 -12.70 8.00 20.33
CA LYS A 28 -13.11 9.39 20.53
C LYS A 28 -12.82 9.87 21.94
N ARG A 29 -13.15 9.08 22.97
CA ARG A 29 -12.83 9.41 24.37
C ARG A 29 -11.33 9.52 24.62
N LEU A 30 -10.54 8.58 24.10
CA LEU A 30 -9.07 8.64 24.21
C LEU A 30 -8.49 9.89 23.53
N SER A 31 -9.12 10.34 22.43
CA SER A 31 -8.71 11.57 21.75
C SER A 31 -9.07 12.82 22.53
N GLN A 32 -10.26 12.86 23.14
CA GLN A 32 -10.67 13.94 24.03
C GLN A 32 -9.76 14.05 25.26
N TRP A 33 -9.22 12.93 25.73
CA TRP A 33 -8.23 12.90 26.83
C TRP A 33 -6.81 13.26 26.39
N GLY A 34 -6.57 13.51 25.09
CA GLY A 34 -5.26 13.83 24.55
C GLY A 34 -4.28 12.65 24.54
N LEU A 35 -4.77 11.41 24.69
CA LEU A 35 -3.93 10.20 24.64
C LEU A 35 -3.68 9.72 23.21
N LEU A 36 -4.58 10.07 22.29
CA LEU A 36 -4.49 9.74 20.88
C LEU A 36 -4.88 10.96 20.06
N GLU A 37 -4.32 11.08 18.87
CA GLU A 37 -4.82 11.99 17.84
C GLU A 37 -5.83 11.27 16.95
N GLU A 38 -6.82 12.00 16.42
CA GLU A 38 -7.77 11.46 15.44
C GLU A 38 -7.06 10.88 14.20
N SER A 39 -5.95 11.50 13.83
CA SER A 39 -5.05 11.05 12.77
C SER A 39 -4.55 9.60 12.93
N GLN A 40 -4.48 9.10 14.17
CA GLN A 40 -3.90 7.80 14.51
C GLN A 40 -4.89 6.65 14.43
N TRP A 41 -6.20 6.92 14.50
CA TRP A 41 -7.22 5.88 14.50
C TRP A 41 -8.27 6.04 13.40
N ASP A 42 -8.20 7.09 12.58
CA ASP A 42 -9.07 7.27 11.43
C ASP A 42 -9.03 6.01 10.51
N PRO A 43 -10.14 5.27 10.39
CA PRO A 43 -10.19 4.04 9.62
C PRO A 43 -10.02 4.26 8.12
N MET A 44 -10.36 5.44 7.61
CA MET A 44 -10.12 5.78 6.21
C MET A 44 -8.63 5.87 5.93
N ARG A 45 -7.85 6.48 6.83
CA ARG A 45 -6.38 6.51 6.73
C ARG A 45 -5.80 5.11 6.75
N TYR A 46 -6.29 4.25 7.67
CA TYR A 46 -5.85 2.86 7.74
C TYR A 46 -6.09 2.13 6.41
N MET A 47 -7.28 2.26 5.80
CA MET A 47 -7.56 1.66 4.50
C MET A 47 -6.67 2.18 3.37
N THR A 48 -6.49 3.49 3.27
CA THR A 48 -5.66 4.09 2.20
C THR A 48 -4.21 3.63 2.24
N CYS A 49 -3.73 3.09 3.37
CA CYS A 49 -2.40 2.53 3.49
C CYS A 49 -2.33 1.03 3.19
N LEU A 50 -3.45 0.31 3.28
CA LEU A 50 -3.52 -1.13 3.02
C LEU A 50 -3.45 -1.44 1.53
N GLU A 51 -4.19 -0.71 0.68
CA GLU A 51 -4.19 -0.97 -0.78
C GLU A 51 -2.78 -0.83 -1.40
N PRO A 52 -2.00 0.24 -1.15
CA PRO A 52 -0.65 0.37 -1.68
C PRO A 52 0.35 -0.64 -1.10
N ALA A 53 0.05 -1.22 0.06
CA ALA A 53 0.85 -2.29 0.66
C ALA A 53 0.59 -3.66 -0.01
N GLY A 54 -0.25 -3.71 -1.04
CA GLY A 54 -0.51 -4.91 -1.84
C GLY A 54 -1.45 -5.91 -1.18
N VAL A 55 -2.09 -5.57 -0.04
CA VAL A 55 -3.13 -6.45 0.52
C VAL A 55 -4.42 -6.31 -0.28
N VAL A 56 -5.11 -7.42 -0.46
CA VAL A 56 -6.30 -7.54 -1.32
C VAL A 56 -7.55 -7.77 -0.47
N ASN A 57 -8.73 -7.57 -1.08
CA ASN A 57 -10.03 -7.79 -0.44
C ASN A 57 -10.24 -6.94 0.83
N VAL A 58 -9.83 -5.68 0.80
CA VAL A 58 -10.08 -4.74 1.89
C VAL A 58 -11.58 -4.50 2.01
N LYS A 59 -12.15 -4.77 3.19
CA LYS A 59 -13.58 -4.60 3.49
C LYS A 59 -13.75 -4.00 4.86
N ILE A 60 -14.69 -3.07 4.97
CA ILE A 60 -15.17 -2.58 6.25
C ILE A 60 -16.49 -3.29 6.57
N GLU A 61 -16.59 -3.82 7.78
CA GLU A 61 -17.82 -4.32 8.35
C GLU A 61 -18.16 -3.51 9.61
N TRP A 62 -19.44 -3.20 9.79
CA TRP A 62 -19.96 -2.56 11.00
C TRP A 62 -20.68 -3.61 11.81
N LYS A 63 -20.36 -3.70 13.10
CA LYS A 63 -20.95 -4.68 14.00
C LYS A 63 -21.36 -4.00 15.30
N SER A 64 -22.39 -4.55 15.92
CA SER A 64 -22.83 -4.18 17.25
C SER A 64 -22.85 -5.43 18.12
N ASP A 65 -22.32 -5.31 19.33
CA ASP A 65 -22.34 -6.35 20.35
C ASP A 65 -22.94 -5.80 21.65
N ALA A 66 -23.72 -6.61 22.36
CA ALA A 66 -24.40 -6.19 23.58
C ALA A 66 -23.43 -5.80 24.73
N LYS A 67 -22.21 -6.34 24.74
CA LYS A 67 -21.19 -6.09 25.77
C LYS A 67 -20.22 -4.99 25.39
N VAL A 68 -19.85 -4.92 24.10
CA VAL A 68 -18.81 -4.01 23.60
C VAL A 68 -19.39 -2.76 22.93
N GLY A 69 -20.67 -2.80 22.54
CA GLY A 69 -21.30 -1.73 21.77
C GLY A 69 -20.98 -1.81 20.29
N GLU A 70 -21.06 -0.68 19.60
CA GLU A 70 -20.78 -0.58 18.16
C GLU A 70 -19.27 -0.52 17.89
N TYR A 71 -18.81 -1.32 16.95
CA TYR A 71 -17.43 -1.35 16.49
C TYR A 71 -17.34 -1.59 14.99
N GLN A 72 -16.23 -1.12 14.43
CA GLN A 72 -15.91 -1.27 13.03
C GLN A 72 -14.78 -2.27 12.87
N LEU A 73 -14.85 -3.03 11.79
CA LEU A 73 -13.94 -4.13 11.50
C LEU A 73 -13.38 -3.94 10.10
N VAL A 74 -12.09 -3.67 10.00
CA VAL A 74 -11.38 -3.63 8.71
C VAL A 74 -10.73 -4.99 8.51
N LYS A 75 -11.18 -5.73 7.49
CA LYS A 75 -10.59 -6.99 7.06
C LYS A 75 -9.82 -6.77 5.77
N ALA A 76 -8.64 -7.35 5.70
CA ALA A 76 -7.84 -7.41 4.47
C ALA A 76 -7.14 -8.76 4.39
N ARG A 77 -6.65 -9.13 3.21
CA ARG A 77 -5.99 -10.41 2.99
C ARG A 77 -4.65 -10.22 2.31
N ARG A 78 -3.61 -10.91 2.77
CA ARG A 78 -2.37 -11.04 2.00
C ARG A 78 -2.67 -11.86 0.73
N PRO A 79 -2.18 -11.46 -0.45
CA PRO A 79 -2.24 -12.29 -1.65
C PRO A 79 -1.70 -13.70 -1.39
N VAL A 80 -2.25 -14.69 -2.10
CA VAL A 80 -1.74 -16.08 -2.04
C VAL A 80 -0.46 -16.20 -2.85
N GLU A 81 -0.41 -15.50 -3.97
CA GLU A 81 0.72 -15.44 -4.89
C GLU A 81 1.46 -14.12 -4.65
N ASP A 82 2.77 -14.23 -4.47
CA ASP A 82 3.66 -13.08 -4.40
C ASP A 82 4.44 -13.05 -5.71
N LYS A 83 3.85 -12.44 -6.75
CA LYS A 83 4.40 -12.42 -8.11
C LYS A 83 5.86 -11.93 -8.15
N ALA A 84 6.24 -11.09 -7.18
CA ALA A 84 7.61 -10.59 -7.04
C ALA A 84 8.64 -11.68 -6.68
N PHE A 85 8.21 -12.80 -6.09
CA PHE A 85 9.07 -13.96 -5.79
C PHE A 85 8.93 -15.10 -6.80
N GLU A 86 7.89 -15.09 -7.64
CA GLU A 86 7.67 -16.16 -8.64
C GLU A 86 8.67 -16.06 -9.79
N ASN A 87 9.03 -14.83 -10.22
CA ASN A 87 10.02 -14.61 -11.26
C ASN A 87 10.96 -13.45 -10.94
N PRO A 88 12.05 -13.70 -10.19
CA PRO A 88 13.01 -12.68 -9.81
C PRO A 88 13.71 -12.02 -11.01
N ASP A 89 13.86 -12.74 -12.13
CA ASP A 89 14.49 -12.20 -13.34
C ASP A 89 13.59 -11.18 -14.05
N GLU A 90 12.27 -11.42 -14.11
CA GLU A 90 11.31 -10.46 -14.65
C GLU A 90 11.19 -9.22 -13.77
N THR A 91 11.11 -9.39 -12.44
CA THR A 91 11.07 -8.25 -11.51
C THR A 91 12.36 -7.43 -11.56
N MET A 92 13.53 -8.07 -11.70
CA MET A 92 14.79 -7.34 -11.85
C MET A 92 14.80 -6.50 -13.14
N ARG A 93 14.31 -7.04 -14.27
CA ARG A 93 14.20 -6.29 -15.53
C ARG A 93 13.26 -5.09 -15.43
N GLU A 94 12.11 -5.27 -14.78
CA GLU A 94 11.16 -4.17 -14.54
C GLU A 94 11.78 -3.07 -13.68
N LEU A 95 12.48 -3.44 -12.61
CA LEU A 95 13.20 -2.50 -11.74
C LEU A 95 14.31 -1.77 -12.49
N GLU A 96 15.11 -2.47 -13.30
CA GLU A 96 16.15 -1.85 -14.13
C GLU A 96 15.58 -0.82 -15.10
N MET A 97 14.43 -1.13 -15.73
CA MET A 97 13.75 -0.21 -16.63
C MET A 97 13.22 1.03 -15.89
N GLN A 98 12.62 0.86 -14.71
CA GLN A 98 12.17 1.98 -13.89
C GLN A 98 13.34 2.89 -13.48
N ILE A 99 14.45 2.31 -13.02
CA ILE A 99 15.65 3.06 -12.64
C ILE A 99 16.19 3.84 -13.83
N LYS A 100 16.28 3.22 -15.02
CA LYS A 100 16.72 3.90 -16.25
C LYS A 100 15.85 5.11 -16.58
N LYS A 101 14.52 4.98 -16.48
CA LYS A 101 13.58 6.10 -16.71
C LYS A 101 13.77 7.23 -15.70
N GLU A 102 13.88 6.91 -14.42
CA GLU A 102 14.07 7.94 -13.37
C GLU A 102 15.40 8.70 -13.52
N VAL A 103 16.49 7.98 -13.80
CA VAL A 103 17.82 8.58 -14.02
C VAL A 103 17.77 9.52 -15.22
N LEU A 104 17.15 9.08 -16.33
CA LEU A 104 16.99 9.89 -17.53
C LEU A 104 16.19 11.17 -17.25
N ILE A 105 15.03 11.06 -16.58
CA ILE A 105 14.21 12.21 -16.18
C ILE A 105 15.02 13.18 -15.31
N ALA A 106 15.76 12.66 -14.32
CA ALA A 106 16.58 13.49 -13.44
C ALA A 106 17.69 14.23 -14.20
N GLU A 107 18.31 13.59 -15.19
CA GLU A 107 19.36 14.19 -16.02
C GLU A 107 18.81 15.28 -16.94
N LEU A 108 17.63 15.04 -17.55
CA LEU A 108 16.92 16.02 -18.37
C LEU A 108 16.50 17.25 -17.58
N LEU A 109 16.00 17.06 -16.35
CA LEU A 109 15.67 18.17 -15.45
C LEU A 109 16.91 18.99 -15.08
N LYS A 110 18.07 18.35 -14.90
CA LYS A 110 19.34 19.04 -14.60
C LYS A 110 19.91 19.80 -15.79
N THR A 111 19.90 19.19 -16.98
CA THR A 111 20.51 19.79 -18.18
C THR A 111 19.56 20.71 -18.96
N ARG A 112 18.24 20.66 -18.70
CA ARG A 112 17.19 21.37 -19.47
C ARG A 112 17.33 21.19 -20.98
N ARG A 113 17.87 20.05 -21.41
CA ARG A 113 18.04 19.71 -22.82
C ARG A 113 16.76 19.09 -23.37
N LYS A 114 16.58 19.18 -24.70
CA LYS A 114 15.48 18.49 -25.38
C LYS A 114 15.78 17.00 -25.45
N LEU A 115 14.72 16.19 -25.35
CA LEU A 115 14.80 14.75 -25.51
C LEU A 115 15.33 14.37 -26.89
N THR A 116 16.19 13.36 -26.94
CA THR A 116 16.50 12.65 -28.19
C THR A 116 15.42 11.59 -28.48
N LYS A 117 15.34 11.12 -29.73
CA LYS A 117 14.34 10.10 -30.13
C LYS A 117 14.51 8.79 -29.36
N GLU A 118 15.74 8.35 -29.13
CA GLU A 118 16.04 7.13 -28.38
C GLU A 118 15.62 7.24 -26.90
N GLU A 119 15.83 8.41 -26.28
CA GLU A 119 15.36 8.71 -24.92
C GLU A 119 13.83 8.78 -24.84
N GLN A 120 13.17 9.22 -25.92
CA GLN A 120 11.70 9.23 -26.04
C GLN A 120 11.17 7.80 -26.08
N ASP A 121 11.78 6.93 -26.89
CA ASP A 121 11.38 5.53 -27.02
C ASP A 121 11.51 4.78 -25.68
N ILE A 122 12.56 5.06 -24.89
CA ILE A 122 12.71 4.49 -23.53
C ILE A 122 11.59 4.96 -22.59
N LEU A 123 11.18 6.23 -22.66
CA LEU A 123 10.08 6.72 -21.83
C LEU A 123 8.74 6.12 -22.25
N ASP A 124 8.53 5.96 -23.57
CA ASP A 124 7.30 5.47 -24.18
C ASP A 124 7.15 3.94 -24.09
N GLU A 125 8.21 3.18 -23.76
CA GLU A 125 8.11 1.74 -23.46
C GLU A 125 7.12 1.49 -22.31
N GLU A 126 5.95 0.92 -22.61
CA GLU A 126 4.98 0.54 -21.59
C GLU A 126 5.48 -0.63 -20.74
N ILE A 127 5.45 -0.46 -19.42
CA ILE A 127 5.56 -1.59 -18.50
C ILE A 127 4.30 -2.43 -18.69
N LEU A 128 4.46 -3.64 -19.24
CA LEU A 128 3.40 -4.63 -19.37
C LEU A 128 2.88 -5.05 -17.98
N MET A 129 2.04 -4.23 -17.36
CA MET A 129 1.24 -4.66 -16.21
C MET A 129 0.16 -5.62 -16.74
N LYS A 130 0.50 -6.90 -16.84
CA LYS A 130 -0.50 -7.95 -17.05
C LYS A 130 -1.44 -7.97 -15.84
N LYS A 131 -2.68 -7.50 -16.07
CA LYS A 131 -3.84 -7.59 -15.18
C LYS A 131 -4.00 -9.00 -14.61
#